data_AF-A0A318AF47-F1
#
_entry.id   AF-A0A318AF47-F1
#
_cell.length_a   1.000
_cell.length_b   1.000
_cell.length_c   1.000
_cell.angle_alpha   90.00
_cell.angle_beta   90.00
_cell.angle_gamma   90.00
#
_symmetry.space_group_name_H-M   'P 1'
#
loop_
_entity.id
_entity.type
_entity.pdbx_description
1 polymer ?
#
loop_
_entity_poly.entity_id
_entity_poly.type
_entity_poly.pdbx_seq_one_letter_code
_entity_poly.pdbx_strand_id
1 'polypeptide(L)'
;MAHCGPTLQGEFARTLTMTDVRTGWVHLEVLRHNAQVHILAGLDRAAAAIPYGIAGLDCDNGSEFINHEVMHWAADRLIFFTRGRPYQKNDQATVESKNNHAVRKFGFHYRYDTADERAILAALWQVVGLKLNYFTATKKPTGWTQDASGRRKRLYDKPKTPYHRLLDAGILNAQQKQELQKYRAGLDPVGLAAEIDQIQQRLIKLAAGKTARLERQIEKAQALPDPAGIKVHHTRAG
;
A
#
# COMPACT_ATOMS: atom_id res chain seq x y z
N MET A 1 1.19 -0.28 4.93
CA MET A 1 1.10 -1.75 5.12
C MET A 1 2.37 -2.29 5.77
N ALA A 2 2.26 -3.23 6.70
CA ALA A 2 3.41 -3.92 7.31
C ALA A 2 3.92 -5.09 6.46
N HIS A 3 5.25 -5.27 6.39
CA HIS A 3 5.90 -6.47 5.86
C HIS A 3 6.51 -7.31 6.98
N CYS A 4 5.64 -7.71 7.91
CA CYS A 4 6.02 -8.36 9.16
C CYS A 4 6.09 -9.89 9.07
N GLY A 5 5.63 -10.47 7.95
CA GLY A 5 5.33 -11.90 7.90
C GLY A 5 4.30 -12.26 8.99
N PRO A 6 4.46 -13.38 9.69
CA PRO A 6 3.44 -13.89 10.62
C PRO A 6 3.42 -13.20 12.00
N THR A 7 4.38 -12.33 12.31
CA THR A 7 4.49 -11.68 13.64
C THR A 7 4.87 -10.22 13.56
N LEU A 8 4.21 -9.40 14.40
CA LEU A 8 4.54 -7.98 14.60
C LEU A 8 5.74 -7.77 15.54
N GLN A 9 6.39 -8.83 16.02
CA GLN A 9 7.58 -8.70 16.86
C GLN A 9 8.80 -8.24 16.05
N GLY A 10 9.61 -7.36 16.65
CA GLY A 10 10.84 -6.82 16.06
C GLY A 10 10.62 -5.72 15.02
N GLU A 11 11.72 -5.24 14.42
CA GLU A 11 11.69 -4.22 13.38
C GLU A 11 11.45 -4.84 12.00
N PHE A 12 10.60 -4.21 11.19
CA PHE A 12 10.31 -4.62 9.81
C PHE A 12 9.83 -3.45 8.98
N ALA A 13 10.10 -3.55 7.68
CA ALA A 13 9.74 -2.58 6.67
C ALA A 13 8.22 -2.43 6.56
N ARG A 14 7.82 -1.25 6.11
CA ARG A 14 6.42 -0.92 5.85
C ARG A 14 6.33 -0.18 4.53
N THR A 15 5.24 -0.37 3.79
CA THR A 15 4.95 0.47 2.63
C THR A 15 4.00 1.59 3.04
N LEU A 16 4.43 2.84 2.84
CA LEU A 16 3.54 3.99 2.77
C LEU A 16 2.86 3.99 1.40
N THR A 17 1.53 3.98 1.40
CA THR A 17 0.73 3.97 0.18
C THR A 17 -0.03 5.28 0.10
N MET A 18 0.23 6.05 -0.96
CA MET A 18 -0.54 7.25 -1.28
C MET A 18 -1.34 6.99 -2.54
N THR A 19 -2.59 7.47 -2.57
CA THR A 19 -3.40 7.37 -3.77
C THR A 19 -4.30 8.56 -3.96
N ASP A 20 -4.35 9.06 -5.20
CA ASP A 20 -5.22 10.17 -5.55
C ASP A 20 -6.65 9.66 -5.76
N VAL A 21 -7.60 10.27 -5.05
CA VAL A 21 -9.01 9.86 -5.05
C VAL A 21 -9.69 10.11 -6.40
N ARG A 22 -9.25 11.11 -7.17
CA ARG A 22 -9.83 11.51 -8.45
C ARG A 22 -9.27 10.68 -9.62
N THR A 23 -7.95 10.65 -9.77
CA THR A 23 -7.23 9.98 -10.85
C THR A 23 -6.98 8.51 -10.54
N GLY A 24 -6.89 8.12 -9.26
CA GLY A 24 -6.50 6.77 -8.87
C GLY A 24 -5.00 6.49 -9.01
N TRP A 25 -4.18 7.53 -9.22
CA TRP A 25 -2.72 7.43 -9.19
C TRP A 25 -2.26 6.81 -7.87
N VAL A 26 -1.22 6.00 -7.91
CA VAL A 26 -0.66 5.31 -6.75
C VAL A 26 0.81 5.65 -6.63
N HIS A 27 1.23 6.01 -5.43
CA HIS A 27 2.63 6.13 -5.05
C HIS A 27 2.92 5.22 -3.86
N LEU A 28 4.05 4.51 -3.90
CA LEU A 28 4.44 3.51 -2.90
C LEU A 28 5.86 3.79 -2.43
N GLU A 29 6.03 3.92 -1.12
CA GLU A 29 7.33 4.21 -0.49
C GLU A 29 7.67 3.16 0.56
N VAL A 30 8.92 2.67 0.56
CA VAL A 30 9.41 1.80 1.62
C VAL A 30 9.87 2.64 2.80
N LEU A 31 9.33 2.31 3.98
CA LEU A 31 9.72 2.83 5.28
C LEU A 31 10.43 1.72 6.05
N ARG A 32 11.44 2.09 6.85
CA ARG A 32 12.13 1.15 7.73
C ARG A 32 11.22 0.66 8.87
N HIS A 33 10.48 1.58 9.50
CA HIS A 33 9.45 1.35 10.51
C HIS A 33 8.57 2.62 10.62
N ASN A 34 7.63 2.65 11.58
CA ASN A 34 6.67 3.74 11.78
C ASN A 34 7.24 4.99 12.48
N ALA A 35 8.56 5.13 12.62
CA ALA A 35 9.07 6.35 13.23
C ALA A 35 8.79 7.54 12.31
N GLN A 36 8.41 8.66 12.92
CA GLN A 36 8.06 9.90 12.24
C GLN A 36 9.09 10.32 11.20
N VAL A 37 10.39 10.28 11.53
CA VAL A 37 11.48 10.63 10.61
C VAL A 37 11.42 9.85 9.28
N HIS A 38 11.03 8.57 9.34
CA HIS A 38 10.91 7.75 8.13
C HIS A 38 9.64 8.08 7.34
N ILE A 39 8.54 8.38 8.03
CA ILE A 39 7.28 8.79 7.39
C ILE A 39 7.47 10.12 6.65
N LEU A 40 8.03 11.13 7.32
CA LEU A 40 8.31 12.44 6.71
C LEU A 40 9.24 12.31 5.50
N ALA A 41 10.34 11.56 5.63
CA ALA A 41 11.23 11.30 4.50
C ALA A 41 10.52 10.54 3.36
N GLY A 42 9.57 9.67 3.67
CA GLY A 42 8.72 9.00 2.68
C GLY A 42 7.77 9.98 1.96
N LEU A 43 7.17 10.91 2.71
CA LEU A 43 6.31 11.95 2.15
C LEU A 43 7.10 12.92 1.26
N ASP A 44 8.33 13.27 1.63
CA ASP A 44 9.21 14.09 0.79
C ASP A 44 9.52 13.41 -0.55
N ARG A 45 9.88 12.11 -0.51
CA ARG A 45 10.10 11.33 -1.74
C ARG A 45 8.83 11.22 -2.58
N ALA A 46 7.68 11.04 -1.94
CA ALA A 46 6.39 11.01 -2.64
C ALA A 46 6.06 12.34 -3.31
N ALA A 47 6.21 13.46 -2.60
CA ALA A 47 5.98 14.79 -3.14
C ALA A 47 6.91 15.12 -4.32
N ALA A 48 8.16 14.65 -4.27
CA ALA A 48 9.11 14.81 -5.38
C ALA A 48 8.78 13.93 -6.60
N ALA A 49 8.19 12.74 -6.38
CA ALA A 49 7.94 11.76 -7.43
C ALA A 49 6.56 11.87 -8.10
N ILE A 50 5.55 12.38 -7.39
CA ILE A 50 4.19 12.55 -7.94
C ILE A 50 4.20 13.68 -8.98
N PRO A 51 3.73 13.46 -10.22
CA PRO A 51 3.93 14.41 -11.33
C PRO A 51 2.95 15.59 -11.34
N TYR A 52 2.34 15.91 -10.20
CA TYR A 52 1.38 17.00 -10.05
C TYR A 52 1.33 17.47 -8.59
N GLY A 53 0.85 18.69 -8.37
CA GLY A 53 0.73 19.27 -7.03
C GLY A 53 -0.28 18.50 -6.17
N ILE A 54 0.12 18.19 -4.94
CA ILE A 54 -0.74 17.57 -3.93
C ILE A 54 -1.55 18.69 -3.27
N ALA A 55 -2.84 18.81 -3.60
CA ALA A 55 -3.68 19.89 -3.05
C ALA A 55 -4.19 19.57 -1.63
N GLY A 56 -4.33 18.30 -1.30
CA GLY A 56 -4.77 17.87 0.02
C GLY A 56 -4.29 16.47 0.37
N LEU A 57 -4.15 16.23 1.67
CA LEU A 57 -3.71 14.97 2.24
C LEU A 57 -4.73 14.53 3.29
N ASP A 58 -5.32 13.36 3.07
CA ASP A 58 -6.22 12.71 4.03
C ASP A 58 -5.50 11.53 4.67
N CYS A 59 -5.27 11.62 5.98
CA CYS A 59 -4.61 10.58 6.75
C CYS A 59 -5.59 9.80 7.64
N ASP A 60 -5.28 8.53 7.86
CA ASP A 60 -6.05 7.71 8.80
C ASP A 60 -5.86 8.17 10.24
N ASN A 61 -6.71 7.66 11.14
CA ASN A 61 -6.60 7.87 12.58
C ASN A 61 -5.45 7.05 13.21
N GLY A 62 -4.33 6.87 12.49
CA GLY A 62 -3.09 6.36 13.07
C GLY A 62 -2.64 7.21 14.27
N SER A 63 -1.69 6.68 15.05
CA SER A 63 -1.23 7.25 16.33
C SER A 63 -1.14 8.77 16.29
N GLU A 64 -1.83 9.44 17.21
CA GLU A 64 -2.05 10.89 17.20
C GLU A 64 -0.75 11.71 17.04
N PHE A 65 0.36 11.22 17.57
CA PHE A 65 1.69 11.84 17.44
C PHE A 65 2.21 11.91 16.00
N ILE A 66 1.97 10.90 15.16
CA ILE A 66 2.37 10.93 13.75
C ILE A 66 1.60 12.02 13.01
N ASN A 67 0.34 12.25 13.39
CA ASN A 67 -0.53 13.19 12.69
C ASN A 67 -0.11 14.66 12.88
N HIS A 68 0.45 15.04 14.03
CA HIS A 68 0.92 16.41 14.24
C HIS A 68 2.05 16.80 13.28
N GLU A 69 2.99 15.89 13.05
CA GLU A 69 4.20 16.19 12.30
C GLU A 69 3.95 16.10 10.79
N VAL A 70 3.09 15.17 10.38
CA VAL A 70 2.56 15.15 9.01
C VAL A 70 1.70 16.40 8.73
N MET A 71 0.96 16.90 9.73
CA MET A 71 0.20 18.14 9.60
C MET A 71 1.13 19.35 9.41
N HIS A 72 2.21 19.49 10.19
CA HIS A 72 3.19 20.56 9.97
C HIS A 72 3.85 20.45 8.59
N TRP A 73 4.27 19.24 8.20
CA TRP A 73 4.85 18.97 6.88
C TRP A 73 3.90 19.39 5.73
N ALA A 74 2.60 19.13 5.90
CA ALA A 74 1.56 19.52 4.94
C ALA A 74 1.34 21.04 4.95
N ALA A 75 1.27 21.67 6.13
CA ALA A 75 1.10 23.11 6.30
C ALA A 75 2.25 23.90 5.64
N ASP A 76 3.50 23.48 5.84
CA ASP A 76 4.69 24.09 5.23
C ASP A 76 4.66 24.05 3.70
N ARG A 77 3.90 23.10 3.13
CA ARG A 77 3.72 22.91 1.67
C ARG A 77 2.39 23.44 1.16
N LEU A 78 1.61 24.12 2.01
CA LEU A 78 0.26 24.62 1.70
C LEU A 78 -0.69 23.51 1.23
N ILE A 79 -0.53 22.30 1.75
CA ILE A 79 -1.37 21.14 1.47
C ILE A 79 -2.51 21.10 2.48
N PHE A 80 -3.75 21.06 2.01
CA PHE A 80 -4.90 20.97 2.90
C PHE A 80 -4.92 19.61 3.61
N PHE A 81 -4.85 19.60 4.93
CA PHE A 81 -4.79 18.37 5.72
C PHE A 81 -6.16 18.03 6.32
N THR A 82 -6.64 16.80 6.09
CA THR A 82 -7.82 16.25 6.77
C THR A 82 -7.46 15.00 7.55
N ARG A 83 -8.18 14.80 8.67
CA ARG A 83 -8.17 13.54 9.43
C ARG A 83 -9.46 12.78 9.11
N GLY A 84 -9.33 11.47 8.85
CA GLY A 84 -10.48 10.60 8.71
C GLY A 84 -11.40 10.67 9.94
N ARG A 85 -12.72 10.66 9.74
CA ARG A 85 -13.66 10.82 10.86
C ARG A 85 -13.58 9.59 11.78
N PRO A 86 -13.63 9.75 13.11
CA PRO A 86 -13.74 8.61 14.03
C PRO A 86 -14.92 7.71 13.60
N TYR A 87 -14.66 6.40 13.50
CA TYR A 87 -15.64 5.34 13.20
C TYR A 87 -16.29 5.31 11.80
N GLN A 88 -15.78 6.04 10.81
CA GLN A 88 -16.26 5.95 9.41
C GLN A 88 -15.34 5.03 8.57
N LYS A 89 -15.72 3.76 8.39
CA LYS A 89 -14.95 2.75 7.64
C LYS A 89 -14.75 3.07 6.14
N ASN A 90 -15.54 3.98 5.56
CA ASN A 90 -15.52 4.27 4.13
C ASN A 90 -14.40 5.23 3.71
N ASP A 91 -13.84 6.02 4.63
CA ASP A 91 -12.80 7.01 4.33
C ASP A 91 -11.50 6.31 3.88
N GLN A 92 -11.28 5.07 4.35
CA GLN A 92 -10.06 4.29 4.11
C GLN A 92 -10.18 3.29 2.95
N ALA A 93 -11.37 3.10 2.40
CA ALA A 93 -11.62 2.06 1.40
C ALA A 93 -10.76 2.20 0.13
N THR A 94 -10.42 3.44 -0.25
CA THR A 94 -9.57 3.70 -1.42
C THR A 94 -8.14 3.23 -1.19
N VAL A 95 -7.52 3.59 -0.06
CA VAL A 95 -6.13 3.20 0.25
C VAL A 95 -6.03 1.70 0.58
N GLU A 96 -7.03 1.13 1.25
CA GLU A 96 -7.11 -0.31 1.51
C GLU A 96 -7.23 -1.11 0.21
N SER A 97 -8.07 -0.67 -0.72
CA SER A 97 -8.16 -1.27 -2.05
C SER A 97 -6.81 -1.25 -2.77
N LYS A 98 -6.07 -0.13 -2.70
CA LYS A 98 -4.72 -0.04 -3.30
C LYS A 98 -3.70 -0.90 -2.58
N ASN A 99 -3.75 -0.97 -1.26
CA ASN A 99 -2.92 -1.88 -0.48
C ASN A 99 -3.12 -3.34 -0.94
N ASN A 100 -4.37 -3.76 -1.13
CA ASN A 100 -4.67 -5.11 -1.61
C ASN A 100 -4.22 -5.33 -3.07
N HIS A 101 -4.53 -4.39 -3.96
CA HIS A 101 -4.27 -4.54 -5.41
C HIS A 101 -2.81 -4.30 -5.82
N ALA A 102 -2.06 -3.54 -5.02
CA ALA A 102 -0.66 -3.23 -5.29
C ALA A 102 0.24 -3.98 -4.29
N VAL A 103 0.23 -3.55 -3.03
CA VAL A 103 1.25 -3.99 -2.07
C VAL A 103 1.12 -5.48 -1.73
N ARG A 104 -0.09 -6.01 -1.47
CA ARG A 104 -0.25 -7.46 -1.22
C ARG A 104 0.00 -8.29 -2.47
N LYS A 105 -0.49 -7.81 -3.62
CA LYS A 105 -0.38 -8.53 -4.90
C LYS A 105 1.07 -8.68 -5.37
N PHE A 106 1.89 -7.64 -5.19
CA PHE A 106 3.26 -7.63 -5.71
C PHE A 106 4.31 -7.85 -4.62
N GLY A 107 4.09 -7.39 -3.39
CA GLY A 107 5.08 -7.45 -2.30
C GLY A 107 5.07 -8.75 -1.49
N PHE A 108 4.10 -9.64 -1.70
CA PHE A 108 3.86 -10.85 -0.90
C PHE A 108 3.63 -10.57 0.59
N HIS A 109 3.38 -11.64 1.37
CA HIS A 109 3.27 -11.59 2.82
C HIS A 109 4.54 -12.15 3.47
N TYR A 110 5.68 -11.51 3.21
CA TYR A 110 6.96 -11.89 3.79
C TYR A 110 7.44 -10.91 4.85
N ARG A 111 8.38 -11.38 5.67
CA ARG A 111 9.16 -10.54 6.56
C ARG A 111 10.20 -9.79 5.74
N TYR A 112 10.19 -8.47 5.77
CA TYR A 112 11.30 -7.65 5.25
C TYR A 112 11.88 -6.81 6.39
N ASP A 113 13.11 -7.10 6.82
CA ASP A 113 13.74 -6.44 7.96
C ASP A 113 15.21 -6.07 7.74
N THR A 114 15.79 -6.44 6.60
CA THR A 114 17.15 -6.05 6.23
C THR A 114 17.18 -4.81 5.32
N ALA A 115 18.34 -4.14 5.24
CA ALA A 115 18.52 -3.01 4.33
C ALA A 115 18.40 -3.41 2.86
N ASP A 116 18.98 -4.56 2.49
CA ASP A 116 18.95 -5.07 1.12
C ASP A 116 17.53 -5.39 0.65
N GLU A 117 16.73 -6.03 1.50
CA GLU A 117 15.32 -6.30 1.20
C GLU A 117 14.53 -5.02 1.00
N ARG A 118 14.78 -3.98 1.81
CA ARG A 118 14.14 -2.67 1.65
C ARG A 118 14.53 -2.01 0.33
N ALA A 119 15.79 -2.08 -0.05
CA ALA A 119 16.27 -1.51 -1.32
C ALA A 119 15.62 -2.22 -2.52
N ILE A 120 15.55 -3.56 -2.48
CA ILE A 120 14.92 -4.37 -3.54
C ILE A 120 13.41 -4.11 -3.57
N LEU A 121 12.76 -3.99 -2.42
CA LEU A 121 11.34 -3.65 -2.32
C LEU A 121 11.06 -2.23 -2.85
N ALA A 122 11.97 -1.28 -2.62
CA ALA A 122 11.86 0.07 -3.18
C ALA A 122 11.96 0.04 -4.72
N ALA A 123 12.88 -0.75 -5.27
CA ALA A 123 12.96 -0.97 -6.72
C ALA A 123 11.66 -1.59 -7.27
N LEU A 124 11.09 -2.57 -6.58
CA LEU A 124 9.80 -3.17 -6.96
C LEU A 124 8.71 -2.09 -7.07
N TRP A 125 8.63 -1.19 -6.09
CA TRP A 125 7.62 -0.13 -6.05
C TRP A 125 7.73 0.88 -7.18
N GLN A 126 8.94 1.20 -7.65
CA GLN A 126 9.12 2.04 -8.82
C GLN A 126 8.46 1.40 -10.06
N VAL A 127 8.81 0.15 -10.35
CA VAL A 127 8.33 -0.57 -11.55
C VAL A 127 6.83 -0.89 -11.46
N VAL A 128 6.35 -1.30 -10.28
CA VAL A 128 4.92 -1.52 -10.02
C VAL A 128 4.12 -0.22 -10.16
N GLY A 129 4.64 0.90 -9.67
CA GLY A 129 4.04 2.23 -9.83
C GLY A 129 3.84 2.57 -11.31
N LEU A 130 4.86 2.34 -12.14
CA LEU A 130 4.78 2.54 -13.59
C LEU A 130 3.68 1.69 -14.23
N LYS A 131 3.69 0.39 -13.95
CA LYS A 131 2.66 -0.55 -14.44
C LYS A 131 1.25 -0.12 -14.04
N LEU A 132 1.04 0.25 -12.78
CA LEU A 132 -0.28 0.61 -12.26
C LEU A 132 -0.77 1.94 -12.83
N ASN A 133 0.08 2.96 -12.90
CA ASN A 133 -0.33 4.29 -13.28
C ASN A 133 -0.50 4.44 -14.81
N TYR A 134 0.38 3.84 -15.61
CA TYR A 134 0.39 4.04 -17.06
C TYR A 134 -0.35 2.97 -17.86
N PHE A 135 -0.44 1.74 -17.33
CA PHE A 135 -0.90 0.57 -18.12
C PHE A 135 -2.07 -0.21 -17.50
N THR A 136 -2.41 0.03 -16.23
CA THR A 136 -3.50 -0.70 -15.56
C THR A 136 -4.77 0.13 -15.53
N ALA A 137 -5.75 -0.24 -16.36
CA ALA A 137 -7.05 0.43 -16.37
C ALA A 137 -7.86 0.09 -15.11
N THR A 138 -8.45 1.11 -14.47
CA THR A 138 -9.31 0.93 -13.29
C THR A 138 -10.63 1.66 -13.47
N LYS A 139 -11.66 1.16 -12.79
CA LYS A 139 -12.97 1.81 -12.70
C LYS A 139 -13.04 2.68 -11.45
N LYS A 140 -13.72 3.82 -11.54
CA LYS A 140 -14.02 4.69 -10.40
C LYS A 140 -15.54 4.78 -10.21
N PRO A 141 -16.02 4.87 -8.97
CA PRO A 141 -17.44 5.04 -8.70
C PRO A 141 -17.89 6.43 -9.19
N THR A 142 -18.94 6.47 -10.01
CA THR A 142 -19.50 7.73 -10.56
C THR A 142 -20.84 8.11 -9.96
N GLY A 143 -21.49 7.19 -9.26
CA GLY A 143 -22.79 7.46 -8.65
C GLY A 143 -23.43 6.22 -8.05
N TRP A 144 -24.74 6.31 -7.85
CA TRP A 144 -25.58 5.24 -7.35
C TRP A 144 -26.81 5.11 -8.23
N THR A 145 -27.31 3.88 -8.35
CA THR A 145 -28.64 3.57 -8.87
C THR A 145 -29.36 2.67 -7.87
N GLN A 146 -30.61 2.32 -8.14
CA GLN A 146 -31.36 1.30 -7.42
C GLN A 146 -31.64 0.13 -8.38
N ASP A 147 -31.62 -1.10 -7.85
CA ASP A 147 -32.12 -2.25 -8.61
C ASP A 147 -33.66 -2.34 -8.54
N ALA A 148 -34.23 -3.32 -9.23
CA ALA A 148 -35.69 -3.52 -9.27
C ALA A 148 -36.33 -3.80 -7.89
N SER A 149 -35.53 -4.12 -6.87
CA SER A 149 -35.98 -4.32 -5.49
C SER A 149 -35.70 -3.12 -4.57
N GLY A 150 -35.23 -1.99 -5.13
CA GLY A 150 -34.93 -0.77 -4.40
C GLY A 150 -33.56 -0.75 -3.72
N ARG A 151 -32.72 -1.78 -3.92
CA ARG A 151 -31.40 -1.84 -3.27
C ARG A 151 -30.40 -0.93 -3.99
N ARG A 152 -29.66 -0.12 -3.22
CA ARG A 152 -28.62 0.76 -3.76
C ARG A 152 -27.49 -0.05 -4.42
N LYS A 153 -27.22 0.26 -5.69
CA LYS A 153 -26.13 -0.31 -6.49
C LYS A 153 -25.18 0.79 -6.94
N ARG A 154 -23.87 0.57 -6.80
CA ARG A 154 -22.85 1.54 -7.22
C ARG A 154 -22.71 1.54 -8.74
N LEU A 155 -22.67 2.73 -9.34
CA LEU A 155 -22.35 2.92 -10.75
C LEU A 155 -20.86 3.20 -10.92
N TYR A 156 -20.29 2.70 -12.01
CA TYR A 156 -18.88 2.83 -12.33
C TYR A 156 -18.72 3.37 -13.75
N ASP A 157 -17.63 4.09 -13.97
CA ASP A 157 -17.25 4.52 -15.32
C ASP A 157 -16.64 3.39 -16.17
N LYS A 158 -16.35 3.74 -17.43
CA LYS A 158 -15.52 2.93 -18.30
C LYS A 158 -14.08 2.88 -17.76
N PRO A 159 -13.42 1.71 -17.78
CA PRO A 159 -12.03 1.59 -17.31
C PRO A 159 -11.11 2.60 -17.98
N LYS A 160 -10.32 3.31 -17.17
CA LYS A 160 -9.25 4.22 -17.61
C LYS A 160 -8.04 4.07 -16.71
N THR A 161 -6.83 4.21 -17.26
CA THR A 161 -5.61 4.21 -16.44
C THR A 161 -5.52 5.52 -15.64
N PRO A 162 -4.84 5.53 -14.48
CA PRO A 162 -4.58 6.77 -13.75
C PRO A 162 -3.93 7.87 -14.59
N TYR A 163 -3.00 7.50 -15.48
CA TYR A 163 -2.40 8.42 -16.46
C TYR A 163 -3.44 9.11 -17.34
N HIS A 164 -4.37 8.38 -17.96
CA HIS A 164 -5.40 9.00 -18.79
C HIS A 164 -6.34 9.89 -17.96
N ARG A 165 -6.68 9.47 -16.74
CA ARG A 165 -7.49 10.29 -15.83
C ARG A 165 -6.77 11.56 -15.40
N LEU A 166 -5.45 11.51 -15.24
CA LEU A 166 -4.62 12.68 -14.93
C LEU A 166 -4.59 13.67 -16.10
N LEU A 167 -4.49 13.20 -17.34
CA LEU A 167 -4.63 14.06 -18.53
C LEU A 167 -6.01 14.72 -18.61
N ASP A 168 -7.07 13.96 -18.30
CA ASP A 168 -8.46 14.43 -18.27
C ASP A 168 -8.75 15.36 -17.07
N ALA A 169 -7.90 15.39 -16.05
CA ALA A 169 -8.16 16.10 -14.80
C ALA A 169 -8.07 17.64 -14.94
N GLY A 170 -7.43 18.14 -15.99
CA GLY A 170 -7.28 19.59 -16.23
C GLY A 170 -6.34 20.29 -15.25
N ILE A 171 -5.56 19.55 -14.46
CA ILE A 171 -4.63 20.10 -13.45
C ILE A 171 -3.19 20.27 -13.97
N LEU A 172 -2.91 19.76 -15.18
CA LEU A 172 -1.58 19.79 -15.79
C LEU A 172 -1.50 20.89 -16.84
N ASN A 173 -0.38 21.60 -16.85
CA ASN A 173 -0.02 22.52 -17.94
C ASN A 173 0.42 21.75 -19.20
N ALA A 174 0.61 22.46 -20.32
CA ALA A 174 0.98 21.84 -21.59
C ALA A 174 2.32 21.10 -21.54
N GLN A 175 3.32 21.65 -20.86
CA GLN A 175 4.64 21.05 -20.71
C GLN A 175 4.57 19.73 -19.92
N GLN A 176 3.89 19.72 -18.77
CA GLN A 176 3.71 18.52 -17.94
C GLN A 176 3.00 17.40 -18.71
N LYS A 177 2.00 17.73 -19.55
CA LYS A 177 1.33 16.76 -20.41
C LYS A 177 2.30 16.15 -21.43
N GLN A 178 3.13 16.97 -22.07
CA GLN A 178 4.13 16.51 -23.04
C GLN A 178 5.20 15.63 -22.38
N GLU A 179 5.70 16.03 -21.21
CA GLU A 179 6.66 15.25 -20.43
C GLU A 179 6.11 13.87 -20.07
N LEU A 180 4.88 13.80 -19.55
CA LEU A 180 4.23 12.54 -19.22
C LEU A 180 3.93 11.67 -20.44
N GLN A 181 3.56 12.27 -21.58
CA GLN A 181 3.36 11.55 -22.84
C GLN A 181 4.67 10.95 -23.35
N LYS A 182 5.75 11.74 -23.37
CA LYS A 182 7.08 11.29 -23.77
C LYS A 182 7.58 10.18 -22.84
N TYR A 183 7.41 10.36 -21.53
CA TYR A 183 7.79 9.37 -20.54
C TYR A 183 7.05 8.05 -20.75
N ARG A 184 5.71 8.09 -20.91
CA ARG A 184 4.90 6.90 -21.21
C ARG A 184 5.34 6.21 -22.50
N ALA A 185 5.65 6.97 -23.54
CA ALA A 185 6.07 6.41 -24.83
C ALA A 185 7.41 5.65 -24.76
N GLY A 186 8.27 5.99 -23.79
CA GLY A 186 9.52 5.29 -23.54
C GLY A 186 9.40 4.04 -22.67
N LEU A 187 8.22 3.72 -22.13
CA LEU A 187 8.02 2.56 -21.26
C LEU A 187 7.66 1.31 -22.07
N ASP A 188 8.37 0.20 -21.82
CA ASP A 188 8.03 -1.12 -22.34
C ASP A 188 7.19 -1.92 -21.33
N PRO A 189 5.88 -2.12 -21.55
CA PRO A 189 5.04 -2.85 -20.62
C PRO A 189 5.43 -4.33 -20.45
N VAL A 190 6.07 -4.95 -21.44
CA VAL A 190 6.57 -6.33 -21.34
C VAL A 190 7.83 -6.37 -20.49
N GLY A 191 8.78 -5.47 -20.76
CA GLY A 191 9.97 -5.26 -19.95
C GLY A 191 9.65 -4.98 -18.48
N LEU A 192 8.67 -4.08 -18.20
CA LEU A 192 8.21 -3.81 -16.83
C LEU A 192 7.67 -5.08 -16.14
N ALA A 193 6.96 -5.95 -16.86
CA ALA A 193 6.45 -7.19 -16.28
C ALA A 193 7.58 -8.19 -15.97
N ALA A 194 8.57 -8.30 -16.86
CA ALA A 194 9.76 -9.14 -16.64
C ALA A 194 10.61 -8.63 -15.47
N GLU A 195 10.81 -7.31 -15.36
CA GLU A 195 11.56 -6.70 -14.27
C GLU A 195 10.86 -6.89 -12.91
N ILE A 196 9.52 -6.74 -12.87
CA ILE A 196 8.73 -7.06 -11.68
C ILE A 196 8.96 -8.52 -11.24
N ASP A 197 8.88 -9.48 -12.16
CA ASP A 197 9.12 -10.89 -11.84
C ASP A 197 10.54 -11.11 -11.32
N GLN A 198 11.57 -10.57 -11.98
CA GLN A 198 12.96 -10.69 -11.54
C GLN A 198 13.19 -10.15 -10.12
N ILE A 199 12.62 -8.97 -9.81
CA ILE A 199 12.71 -8.37 -8.47
C ILE A 199 11.96 -9.24 -7.45
N GLN A 200 10.77 -9.74 -7.80
CA GLN A 200 9.99 -10.64 -6.95
C GLN A 200 10.74 -11.95 -6.64
N GLN A 201 11.38 -12.57 -7.64
CA GLN A 201 12.20 -13.76 -7.44
C GLN A 201 13.37 -13.50 -6.48
N ARG A 202 13.98 -12.31 -6.55
CA ARG A 202 15.04 -11.91 -5.61
C ARG A 202 14.50 -11.75 -4.18
N LEU A 203 13.33 -11.12 -4.01
CA LEU A 203 12.69 -11.00 -2.70
C LEU A 203 12.30 -12.36 -2.13
N ILE A 204 11.77 -13.28 -2.94
CA ILE A 204 11.44 -14.66 -2.54
C ILE A 204 12.69 -15.35 -1.99
N LYS A 205 13.81 -15.30 -2.73
CA LYS A 205 15.07 -15.93 -2.31
C LYS A 205 15.57 -15.42 -0.96
N LEU A 206 15.42 -14.13 -0.67
CA LEU A 206 15.86 -13.52 0.58
C LEU A 206 14.89 -13.77 1.75
N ALA A 207 13.59 -13.72 1.50
CA ALA A 207 12.60 -13.58 2.57
C ALA A 207 11.72 -14.82 2.82
N ALA A 208 11.57 -15.74 1.86
CA ALA A 208 10.67 -16.87 2.01
C ALA A 208 11.13 -17.82 3.14
N GLY A 209 12.40 -18.21 3.14
CA GLY A 209 12.94 -19.16 4.13
C GLY A 209 12.86 -18.65 5.57
N LYS A 210 13.17 -17.36 5.80
CA LYS A 210 13.05 -16.76 7.13
C LYS A 210 11.60 -16.57 7.57
N THR A 211 10.70 -16.22 6.64
CA THR A 211 9.26 -16.09 6.97
C THR A 211 8.69 -17.45 7.39
N ALA A 212 8.99 -18.51 6.64
CA ALA A 212 8.57 -19.88 6.96
C ALA A 212 9.17 -20.39 8.29
N ARG A 213 10.36 -19.92 8.69
CA ARG A 213 10.91 -20.21 10.01
C ARG A 213 10.10 -19.52 11.12
N LEU A 214 9.74 -18.26 10.93
CA LEU A 214 8.90 -17.52 11.89
C LEU A 214 7.51 -18.16 12.03
N GLU A 215 6.91 -18.60 10.91
CA GLU A 215 5.60 -19.27 10.90
C GLU A 215 5.65 -20.54 11.76
N ARG A 216 6.63 -21.43 11.52
CA ARG A 216 6.82 -22.66 12.30
C ARG A 216 7.09 -22.39 13.79
N GLN A 217 7.78 -21.30 14.13
CA GLN A 217 8.03 -20.93 15.53
C GLN A 217 6.74 -20.52 16.25
N ILE A 218 5.87 -19.77 15.57
CA ILE A 218 4.56 -19.35 16.10
C ILE A 218 3.63 -20.56 16.24
N GLU A 219 3.56 -21.40 15.21
CA GLU A 219 2.78 -22.65 15.25
C GLU A 219 3.22 -23.55 16.42
N LYS A 220 4.53 -23.73 16.61
CA LYS A 220 5.07 -24.51 17.74
C LYS A 220 4.72 -23.89 19.10
N ALA A 221 4.72 -22.56 19.21
CA ALA A 221 4.36 -21.86 20.44
C ALA A 221 2.85 -21.89 20.73
N GLN A 222 2.02 -22.02 19.70
CA GLN A 222 0.56 -22.11 19.79
C GLN A 222 0.03 -23.55 19.85
N ALA A 223 0.88 -24.54 19.58
CA ALA A 223 0.51 -25.94 19.69
C ALA A 223 0.05 -26.25 21.12
N LEU A 224 -1.12 -26.90 21.23
CA LEU A 224 -1.62 -27.38 22.51
C LEU A 224 -0.57 -28.31 23.15
N PRO A 225 -0.34 -28.22 24.47
CA PRO A 225 0.55 -29.14 25.15
C PRO A 225 0.07 -30.59 24.95
N ASP A 226 1.02 -31.52 24.85
CA ASP A 226 0.74 -32.94 24.68
C ASP A 226 -0.19 -33.42 25.82
N PRO A 227 -1.42 -33.87 25.51
CA PRO A 227 -2.36 -34.33 26.53
C PRO A 227 -1.89 -35.59 27.25
N ALA A 228 -0.88 -36.31 26.74
CA ALA A 228 -0.28 -37.46 27.40
C ALA A 228 0.34 -37.12 28.78
N GLY A 229 0.66 -35.85 29.03
CA GLY A 229 1.16 -35.38 30.33
C GLY A 229 0.08 -34.99 31.35
N ILE A 230 -1.20 -34.97 30.96
CA ILE A 230 -2.29 -34.55 31.84
C ILE A 230 -2.73 -35.75 32.71
N LYS A 231 -2.31 -35.76 33.98
CA LYS A 231 -2.82 -36.74 34.95
C LYS A 231 -4.30 -36.47 35.23
N VAL A 232 -5.18 -37.29 34.66
CA VAL A 232 -6.61 -37.26 34.97
C VAL A 232 -6.81 -37.92 36.34
N HIS A 233 -7.03 -37.11 37.37
CA HIS A 233 -7.40 -37.63 38.69
C HIS A 233 -8.86 -38.06 38.65
N HIS A 234 -9.10 -39.37 38.56
CA HIS A 234 -10.43 -39.93 38.77
C HIS A 234 -10.78 -39.84 40.27
N THR A 235 -11.59 -38.86 40.64
CA THR A 235 -12.30 -38.87 41.92
C THR A 235 -13.24 -40.08 41.92
N ARG A 236 -12.92 -41.10 42.73
CA ARG A 236 -13.86 -42.15 43.08
C ARG A 236 -14.98 -41.50 43.89
N ALA A 237 -16.18 -41.42 43.30
CA ALA A 237 -17.39 -41.19 44.07
C ALA A 237 -17.61 -42.43 44.96
N GLY A 238 -17.55 -42.23 46.26
CA GLY A 238 -18.00 -43.20 47.27
C GLY A 238 -19.49 -43.05 47.53
#